data_AF-A0A5R8Y654-F1
#
_entry.id   AF-A0A5R8Y654-F1
#
_cell.length_a   1.000
_cell.length_b   1.000
_cell.length_c   1.000
_cell.angle_alpha   90.00
_cell.angle_beta   90.00
_cell.angle_gamma   90.00
#
_symmetry.space_group_name_H-M   'P 1'
#
loop_
_entity.id
_entity.type
_entity.pdbx_description
1 polymer ?
#
loop_
_entity_poly.entity_id
_entity_poly.type
_entity_poly.pdbx_seq_one_letter_code
_entity_poly.pdbx_strand_id
1 'polypeptide(L)'
;MFKQTALIAACLTTGIVATGLAVPSVAHAKDWIEKVEVKRDGINPKSIYVAANGNGYTQIKTTSYTFPLGLYAKAKSGKRIVAMKLGSFKGVRYFEADGALWSKSFAHRAVGSGSKRTVSLHYNAKLPLHAIKWHGSDPKKRCALRMQYLMGKGQSKQQVLSKQQSVKAYAYFELDAVAARKNKAKKGWKLSNTTSQRDSYKYEVSVTCGASIGLNKK
;
A
#
# COMPACT_ATOMS: atom_id res chain seq x y z
N MET A 1 23.89 -74.85 39.97
CA MET A 1 24.75 -73.89 40.68
C MET A 1 24.75 -72.58 39.89
N PHE A 2 24.30 -71.47 40.50
CA PHE A 2 24.54 -70.04 40.19
C PHE A 2 24.43 -69.57 38.72
N LYS A 3 23.71 -68.51 38.30
CA LYS A 3 23.30 -67.24 38.94
C LYS A 3 22.23 -66.55 38.07
N GLN A 4 21.28 -65.88 38.73
CA GLN A 4 20.54 -64.73 38.18
C GLN A 4 21.51 -63.58 37.86
N THR A 5 21.28 -62.80 36.79
CA THR A 5 21.21 -61.33 36.89
C THR A 5 20.50 -60.71 35.68
N ALA A 6 19.70 -59.69 35.97
CA ALA A 6 18.77 -58.98 35.11
C ALA A 6 19.44 -57.90 34.22
N LEU A 7 18.71 -57.44 33.21
CA LEU A 7 18.74 -56.03 32.80
C LEU A 7 17.42 -55.65 32.11
N ILE A 8 16.53 -55.06 32.92
CA ILE A 8 15.34 -54.35 32.48
C ILE A 8 15.84 -53.02 31.89
N ALA A 9 15.77 -52.88 30.56
CA ALA A 9 16.05 -51.62 29.89
C ALA A 9 14.82 -50.71 30.00
N ALA A 10 14.82 -49.83 31.01
CA ALA A 10 13.88 -48.74 31.12
C ALA A 10 14.18 -47.70 30.03
N CYS A 11 13.33 -47.65 28.99
CA CYS A 11 13.39 -46.64 27.95
C CYS A 11 12.83 -45.32 28.50
N LEU A 12 13.71 -44.44 28.98
CA LEU A 12 13.39 -43.07 29.36
C LEU A 12 13.10 -42.25 28.09
N THR A 13 11.81 -42.08 27.78
CA THR A 13 11.34 -41.13 26.77
C THR A 13 11.54 -39.70 27.29
N THR A 14 12.64 -39.08 26.88
CA THR A 14 12.90 -37.65 27.08
C THR A 14 11.96 -36.84 26.17
N GLY A 15 10.93 -36.25 26.78
CA GLY A 15 10.08 -35.27 26.12
C GLY A 15 10.89 -34.03 25.74
N ILE A 16 11.06 -33.81 24.44
CA ILE A 16 11.65 -32.58 23.91
C ILE A 16 10.67 -31.46 24.19
N VAL A 17 10.97 -30.65 25.20
CA VAL A 17 10.32 -29.37 25.46
C VAL A 17 10.57 -28.51 24.23
N ALA A 18 9.50 -28.25 23.47
CA ALA A 18 9.48 -27.27 22.39
C ALA A 18 9.72 -25.88 22.98
N THR A 19 10.99 -25.51 23.12
CA THR A 19 11.40 -24.15 23.37
C THR A 19 11.02 -23.35 22.13
N GLY A 20 9.92 -22.59 22.24
CA GLY A 20 9.53 -21.62 21.23
C GLY A 20 10.72 -20.72 20.97
N LEU A 21 11.29 -20.82 19.77
CA LEU A 21 12.26 -19.86 19.26
C LEU A 21 11.51 -18.53 19.14
N ALA A 22 11.55 -17.75 20.23
CA ALA A 22 11.22 -16.34 20.19
C ALA A 22 12.21 -15.71 19.21
N VAL A 23 11.74 -15.50 17.99
CA VAL A 23 12.48 -14.77 16.96
C VAL A 23 12.87 -13.43 17.57
N PRO A 24 14.16 -13.11 17.71
CA PRO A 24 14.55 -11.83 18.27
C PRO A 24 13.95 -10.74 17.39
N SER A 25 13.16 -9.85 18.00
CA SER A 25 12.66 -8.67 17.31
C SER A 25 13.88 -7.93 16.76
N VAL A 26 13.99 -7.88 15.44
CA VAL A 26 14.96 -7.06 14.74
C VAL A 26 14.88 -5.67 15.36
N ALA A 27 15.99 -5.23 15.96
CA ALA A 27 16.09 -3.98 16.70
C ALA A 27 15.35 -2.87 15.93
N HIS A 28 14.30 -2.31 16.55
CA HIS A 28 13.54 -1.20 15.99
C HIS A 28 14.53 -0.11 15.59
N ALA A 29 14.59 0.19 14.29
CA ALA A 29 15.37 1.29 13.75
C ALA A 29 15.20 2.51 14.65
N LYS A 30 16.31 3.16 15.06
CA LYS A 30 16.34 4.28 16.02
C LYS A 30 15.10 5.16 15.85
N ASP A 31 14.12 4.98 16.73
CA ASP A 31 12.77 5.50 16.54
C ASP A 31 12.77 7.02 16.70
N TRP A 32 12.99 7.71 15.58
CA TRP A 32 13.10 9.16 15.48
C TRP A 32 11.83 9.79 14.89
N ILE A 33 10.86 8.97 14.52
CA ILE A 33 9.63 9.37 13.83
C ILE A 33 8.46 8.91 14.70
N GLU A 34 7.67 9.87 15.18
CA GLU A 34 6.50 9.59 16.02
C GLU A 34 5.33 9.04 15.19
N LYS A 35 5.16 9.54 13.97
CA LYS A 35 4.04 9.16 13.11
C LYS A 35 4.39 9.39 11.64
N VAL A 36 4.00 8.44 10.82
CA VAL A 36 3.88 8.57 9.36
C VAL A 36 2.44 8.20 9.02
N GLU A 37 1.81 8.98 8.15
CA GLU A 37 0.45 8.70 7.71
C GLU A 37 0.30 9.12 6.27
N VAL A 38 -0.27 8.22 5.47
CA VAL A 38 -0.84 8.55 4.17
C VAL A 38 -2.33 8.27 4.23
N LYS A 39 -3.14 9.22 3.76
CA LYS A 39 -4.59 9.06 3.73
C LYS A 39 -5.19 9.79 2.54
N ARG A 40 -6.47 9.52 2.28
CA ARG A 40 -7.26 10.34 1.37
C ARG A 40 -7.38 11.76 1.94
N ASP A 41 -7.20 12.74 1.07
CA ASP A 41 -7.31 14.15 1.42
C ASP A 41 -8.13 14.90 0.36
N GLY A 42 -9.45 14.74 0.42
CA GLY A 42 -10.39 15.32 -0.53
C GLY A 42 -11.40 14.30 -1.07
N ILE A 43 -12.20 14.76 -2.03
CA ILE A 43 -13.25 13.95 -2.67
C ILE A 43 -12.65 13.14 -3.83
N ASN A 44 -13.10 11.90 -3.97
CA ASN A 44 -12.72 11.07 -5.12
C ASN A 44 -13.13 11.76 -6.43
N PRO A 45 -12.22 11.90 -7.41
CA PRO A 45 -12.62 12.30 -8.74
C PRO A 45 -13.53 11.23 -9.38
N LYS A 46 -14.03 11.55 -10.58
CA LYS A 46 -14.93 10.69 -11.39
C LYS A 46 -14.50 9.22 -11.35
N SER A 47 -15.48 8.32 -11.24
CA SER A 47 -15.27 6.87 -11.23
C SER A 47 -14.42 6.37 -12.40
N ILE A 48 -13.65 5.30 -12.17
CA ILE A 48 -12.98 4.56 -13.24
C ILE A 48 -14.03 3.82 -14.05
N TYR A 49 -14.02 3.99 -15.36
CA TYR A 49 -14.98 3.36 -16.25
C TYR A 49 -14.42 2.10 -16.90
N VAL A 50 -15.18 1.00 -16.81
CA VAL A 50 -14.90 -0.27 -17.47
C VAL A 50 -16.03 -0.58 -18.44
N ALA A 51 -15.68 -0.65 -19.73
CA ALA A 51 -16.60 -0.96 -20.79
C ALA A 51 -16.93 -2.46 -20.84
N ALA A 52 -18.18 -2.76 -21.20
CA ALA A 52 -18.66 -4.09 -21.53
C ALA A 52 -19.05 -4.22 -23.00
N ASN A 53 -19.02 -5.46 -23.51
CA ASN A 53 -19.69 -5.90 -24.73
C ASN A 53 -20.50 -7.17 -24.44
N GLY A 54 -21.14 -7.78 -25.45
CA GLY A 54 -21.91 -9.03 -25.26
C GLY A 54 -21.13 -10.19 -24.64
N ASN A 55 -19.80 -10.14 -24.67
CA ASN A 55 -18.93 -11.16 -24.08
C ASN A 55 -18.54 -10.88 -22.61
N GLY A 56 -18.74 -9.66 -22.10
CA GLY A 56 -18.44 -9.26 -20.73
C GLY A 56 -17.67 -7.94 -20.66
N TYR A 57 -16.98 -7.70 -19.54
CA TYR A 57 -16.15 -6.50 -19.37
C TYR A 57 -14.81 -6.63 -20.08
N THR A 58 -14.52 -5.72 -21.00
CA THR A 58 -13.39 -5.85 -21.95
C THR A 58 -12.24 -4.90 -21.67
N GLN A 59 -12.53 -3.61 -21.45
CA GLN A 59 -11.52 -2.57 -21.42
C GLN A 59 -11.80 -1.53 -20.33
N ILE A 60 -10.75 -1.10 -19.64
CA ILE A 60 -10.80 0.10 -18.79
C ILE A 60 -10.66 1.33 -19.71
N LYS A 61 -11.70 2.16 -19.81
CA LYS A 61 -11.69 3.37 -20.68
C LYS A 61 -10.98 4.55 -20.01
N THR A 62 -11.00 4.62 -18.69
CA THR A 62 -10.22 5.61 -17.94
C THR A 62 -8.74 5.29 -18.09
N THR A 63 -7.93 6.24 -18.58
CA THR A 63 -6.49 6.02 -18.79
C THR A 63 -5.66 6.45 -17.58
N SER A 64 -6.08 7.49 -16.88
CA SER A 64 -5.43 8.02 -15.68
C SER A 64 -6.45 8.39 -14.61
N TYR A 65 -6.05 8.34 -13.35
CA TYR A 65 -6.86 8.77 -12.21
C TYR A 65 -6.03 9.65 -11.28
N THR A 66 -6.67 10.67 -10.70
CA THR A 66 -6.02 11.57 -9.74
C THR A 66 -6.33 11.09 -8.33
N PHE A 67 -5.30 10.85 -7.52
CA PHE A 67 -5.44 10.49 -6.13
C PHE A 67 -5.12 11.70 -5.25
N PRO A 68 -6.13 12.35 -4.65
CA PRO A 68 -5.91 13.40 -3.67
C PRO A 68 -5.47 12.76 -2.34
N LEU A 69 -4.19 12.93 -2.02
CA LEU A 69 -3.53 12.27 -0.89
C LEU A 69 -2.99 13.30 0.10
N GLY A 70 -3.27 13.04 1.37
CA GLY A 70 -2.70 13.75 2.51
C GLY A 70 -1.52 12.95 3.02
N LEU A 71 -0.34 13.56 2.95
CA LEU A 71 0.92 12.98 3.42
C LEU A 71 1.30 13.67 4.72
N TYR A 72 1.57 12.89 5.76
CA TYR A 72 1.92 13.40 7.07
C TYR A 72 3.11 12.64 7.64
N ALA A 73 4.06 13.39 8.21
CA ALA A 73 5.15 12.82 8.98
C ALA A 73 5.51 13.74 10.15
N LYS A 74 5.77 13.14 11.31
CA LYS A 74 6.17 13.85 12.53
C LYS A 74 7.39 13.19 13.14
N ALA A 75 8.48 13.94 13.25
CA ALA A 75 9.69 13.51 13.93
C ALA A 75 9.59 13.74 15.45
N LYS A 76 10.39 13.02 16.23
CA LYS A 76 10.58 13.27 17.67
C LYS A 76 11.26 14.61 17.93
N SER A 77 11.22 15.07 19.19
CA SER A 77 11.95 16.28 19.60
C SER A 77 13.45 16.18 19.25
N GLY A 78 14.05 17.30 18.84
CA GLY A 78 15.43 17.37 18.35
C GLY A 78 15.69 16.70 16.98
N LYS A 79 14.67 16.13 16.34
CA LYS A 79 14.73 15.52 15.01
C LYS A 79 13.89 16.31 14.00
N ARG A 80 14.16 16.12 12.71
CA ARG A 80 13.53 16.85 11.60
C ARG A 80 13.23 15.89 10.47
N ILE A 81 12.07 16.05 9.84
CA ILE A 81 11.77 15.34 8.59
C ILE A 81 12.60 16.01 7.48
N VAL A 82 13.36 15.20 6.75
CA VAL A 82 14.31 15.67 5.72
C VAL A 82 13.95 15.19 4.33
N ALA A 83 13.15 14.15 4.24
CA ALA A 83 12.60 13.63 3.01
C ALA A 83 11.37 12.77 3.27
N MET A 84 10.54 12.61 2.24
CA MET A 84 9.44 11.68 2.16
C MET A 84 9.41 11.08 0.75
N LYS A 85 8.92 9.85 0.58
CA LYS A 85 8.69 9.24 -0.73
C LYS A 85 7.37 8.50 -0.70
N LEU A 86 6.49 8.86 -1.63
CA LEU A 86 5.22 8.20 -1.86
C LEU A 86 5.38 7.24 -3.02
N GLY A 87 4.86 6.03 -2.92
CA GLY A 87 4.77 5.10 -4.06
C GLY A 87 3.45 4.36 -4.09
N SER A 88 3.07 3.87 -5.26
CA SER A 88 1.85 3.08 -5.45
C SER A 88 2.13 1.58 -5.38
N PHE A 89 2.99 1.16 -4.45
CA PHE A 89 3.47 -0.22 -4.27
C PHE A 89 3.96 -0.43 -2.82
N LYS A 90 4.14 -1.69 -2.41
CA LYS A 90 4.64 -2.06 -1.08
C LYS A 90 6.15 -2.05 -1.04
N GLY A 91 6.73 -1.58 0.05
CA GLY A 91 8.18 -1.56 0.23
C GLY A 91 8.85 -0.31 -0.34
N VAL A 92 8.13 0.81 -0.43
CA VAL A 92 8.68 2.11 -0.80
C VAL A 92 9.81 2.45 0.16
N ARG A 93 10.97 2.80 -0.37
CA ARG A 93 12.12 3.25 0.43
C ARG A 93 12.77 4.44 -0.25
N TYR A 94 12.98 5.52 0.50
CA TYR A 94 13.51 6.78 -0.04
C TYR A 94 14.87 6.59 -0.72
N PHE A 95 15.74 5.79 -0.10
CA PHE A 95 17.12 5.59 -0.55
C PHE A 95 17.29 4.48 -1.60
N GLU A 96 16.23 3.75 -1.94
CA GLU A 96 16.30 2.65 -2.91
C GLU A 96 15.68 3.05 -4.24
N ALA A 97 16.15 2.43 -5.31
CA ALA A 97 15.58 2.57 -6.64
C ALA A 97 14.27 1.77 -6.74
N ASP A 98 13.30 2.30 -7.50
CA ASP A 98 11.96 1.69 -7.61
C ASP A 98 11.79 0.83 -8.86
N GLY A 99 12.82 0.74 -9.70
CA GLY A 99 12.73 0.12 -11.02
C GLY A 99 11.62 0.75 -11.87
N ALA A 100 10.69 -0.07 -12.35
CA ALA A 100 9.55 0.37 -13.16
C ALA A 100 8.31 0.80 -12.34
N LEU A 101 8.40 0.81 -11.01
CA LEU A 101 7.28 1.17 -10.15
C LEU A 101 7.15 2.69 -10.03
N TRP A 102 5.92 3.18 -9.97
CA TRP A 102 5.69 4.62 -9.80
C TRP A 102 5.96 5.06 -8.36
N SER A 103 6.75 6.13 -8.22
CA SER A 103 6.97 6.84 -6.96
C SER A 103 7.16 8.34 -7.18
N LYS A 104 7.04 9.10 -6.08
CA LYS A 104 7.37 10.52 -6.01
C LYS A 104 8.10 10.82 -4.72
N SER A 105 9.30 11.37 -4.84
CA SER A 105 10.09 11.86 -3.72
C SER A 105 9.80 13.34 -3.44
N PHE A 106 9.76 13.68 -2.15
CA PHE A 106 9.65 15.01 -1.59
C PHE A 106 10.86 15.24 -0.70
N ALA A 107 11.70 16.22 -1.02
CA ALA A 107 12.89 16.53 -0.24
C ALA A 107 13.10 18.04 -0.16
N HIS A 108 14.03 18.45 0.70
CA HIS A 108 14.47 19.84 0.80
C HIS A 108 13.28 20.78 1.08
N ARG A 109 13.00 21.72 0.17
CA ARG A 109 11.93 22.72 0.34
C ARG A 109 10.56 22.08 0.56
N ALA A 110 10.27 20.96 -0.12
CA ALA A 110 9.00 20.26 0.02
C ALA A 110 8.71 19.80 1.45
N VAL A 111 9.76 19.53 2.24
CA VAL A 111 9.66 19.08 3.64
C VAL A 111 10.21 20.13 4.61
N GLY A 112 10.34 21.39 4.18
CA GLY A 112 10.75 22.52 5.01
C GLY A 112 12.26 22.66 5.25
N SER A 113 13.08 22.17 4.32
CA SER A 113 14.54 22.39 4.28
C SER A 113 15.26 22.00 5.58
N GLY A 114 14.86 20.88 6.19
CA GLY A 114 15.44 20.38 7.43
C GLY A 114 15.12 21.22 8.68
N SER A 115 14.17 22.16 8.59
CA SER A 115 13.73 22.97 9.73
C SER A 115 12.50 22.41 10.44
N LYS A 116 11.65 21.65 9.73
CA LYS A 116 10.36 21.18 10.21
C LYS A 116 10.46 19.84 10.94
N ARG A 117 9.85 19.80 12.13
CA ARG A 117 9.60 18.55 12.88
C ARG A 117 8.40 17.81 12.30
N THR A 118 7.39 18.55 11.87
CA THR A 118 6.15 18.02 11.30
C THR A 118 6.01 18.51 9.88
N VAL A 119 5.69 17.61 8.97
CA VAL A 119 5.42 17.88 7.57
C VAL A 119 4.04 17.34 7.24
N SER A 120 3.20 18.19 6.66
CA SER A 120 1.90 17.84 6.13
C SER A 120 1.82 18.41 4.72
N LEU A 121 1.49 17.55 3.76
CA LEU A 121 1.41 17.89 2.34
C LEU A 121 0.12 17.35 1.76
N HIS A 122 -0.59 18.19 1.02
CA HIS A 122 -1.60 17.75 0.08
C HIS A 122 -0.94 17.46 -1.26
N TYR A 123 -1.23 16.30 -1.86
CA TYR A 123 -0.67 15.93 -3.16
C TYR A 123 -1.70 15.23 -4.05
N ASN A 124 -1.90 15.80 -5.24
CA ASN A 124 -2.76 15.23 -6.29
C ASN A 124 -1.93 14.35 -7.23
N ALA A 125 -1.82 13.06 -6.91
CA ALA A 125 -1.08 12.11 -7.73
C ALA A 125 -1.90 11.72 -8.98
N LYS A 126 -1.60 12.32 -10.14
CA LYS A 126 -2.17 11.90 -11.43
C LYS A 126 -1.39 10.70 -11.97
N LEU A 127 -2.03 9.54 -11.95
CA LEU A 127 -1.41 8.25 -12.21
C LEU A 127 -2.06 7.56 -13.42
N PRO A 128 -1.29 7.05 -14.39
CA PRO A 128 -1.84 6.16 -15.40
C PRO A 128 -2.26 4.85 -14.73
N LEU A 129 -3.43 4.30 -15.08
CA LEU A 129 -4.02 3.17 -14.35
C LEU A 129 -3.17 1.89 -14.41
N HIS A 130 -2.36 1.72 -15.47
CA HIS A 130 -1.46 0.57 -15.61
C HIS A 130 -0.26 0.62 -14.66
N ALA A 131 0.12 1.79 -14.14
CA ALA A 131 1.23 1.95 -13.20
C ALA A 131 0.81 1.71 -11.74
N ILE A 132 -0.50 1.57 -11.48
CA ILE A 132 -1.05 1.42 -10.13
C ILE A 132 -1.00 -0.05 -9.73
N LYS A 133 -0.41 -0.35 -8.56
CA LYS A 133 -0.61 -1.66 -7.94
C LYS A 133 -1.96 -1.66 -7.22
N TRP A 134 -2.85 -2.50 -7.72
CA TRP A 134 -4.15 -2.74 -7.13
C TRP A 134 -4.02 -3.72 -5.97
N HIS A 135 -4.64 -3.40 -4.84
CA HIS A 135 -4.79 -4.30 -3.71
C HIS A 135 -5.95 -5.27 -3.99
N GLY A 136 -5.63 -6.54 -4.21
CA GLY A 136 -6.59 -7.59 -4.53
C GLY A 136 -6.86 -7.70 -6.02
N SER A 137 -7.84 -6.94 -6.52
CA SER A 137 -8.28 -7.01 -7.93
C SER A 137 -8.33 -5.62 -8.57
N ASP A 138 -7.85 -5.53 -9.82
CA ASP A 138 -7.97 -4.32 -10.63
C ASP A 138 -9.45 -4.01 -10.99
N PRO A 139 -9.76 -2.80 -11.47
CA PRO A 139 -11.12 -2.38 -11.81
C PRO A 139 -11.85 -3.33 -12.77
N LYS A 140 -11.18 -3.85 -13.80
CA LYS A 140 -11.79 -4.76 -14.77
C LYS A 140 -12.16 -6.09 -14.09
N LYS A 141 -11.24 -6.64 -13.30
CA LYS A 141 -11.47 -7.88 -12.55
C LYS A 141 -12.57 -7.70 -11.49
N ARG A 142 -12.67 -6.53 -10.85
CA ARG A 142 -13.78 -6.21 -9.93
C ARG A 142 -15.15 -6.23 -10.63
N CYS A 143 -15.24 -5.66 -11.83
CA CYS A 143 -16.46 -5.73 -12.64
C CYS A 143 -16.80 -7.18 -13.03
N ALA A 144 -15.82 -7.96 -13.48
CA ALA A 144 -16.01 -9.37 -13.83
C ALA A 144 -16.50 -10.22 -12.64
N LEU A 145 -15.88 -10.06 -11.46
CA LEU A 145 -16.30 -10.74 -10.22
C LEU A 145 -17.73 -10.38 -9.82
N ARG A 146 -18.13 -9.11 -9.99
CA ARG A 146 -19.51 -8.68 -9.72
C ARG A 146 -20.51 -9.34 -10.69
N MET A 147 -20.15 -9.46 -11.97
CA MET A 147 -20.99 -10.17 -12.93
C MET A 147 -21.15 -11.64 -12.56
N GLN A 148 -20.06 -12.34 -12.23
CA GLN A 148 -20.11 -13.72 -11.78
C GLN A 148 -21.00 -13.88 -10.54
N TYR A 149 -20.88 -12.98 -9.58
CA TYR A 149 -21.73 -12.97 -8.39
C TYR A 149 -23.22 -12.79 -8.72
N LEU A 150 -23.56 -11.87 -9.64
CA LEU A 150 -24.96 -11.65 -10.04
C LEU A 150 -25.52 -12.82 -10.85
N MET A 151 -24.69 -13.44 -11.70
CA MET A 151 -25.05 -14.66 -12.43
C MET A 151 -25.27 -15.84 -11.48
N GLY A 152 -24.43 -15.98 -10.45
CA GLY A 152 -24.64 -16.95 -9.37
C GLY A 152 -25.91 -16.71 -8.55
N LYS A 153 -26.52 -15.52 -8.66
CA LYS A 153 -27.83 -15.18 -8.10
C LYS A 153 -29.00 -15.34 -9.08
N GLY A 154 -28.76 -15.95 -10.25
CA GLY A 154 -29.79 -16.24 -11.25
C GLY A 154 -30.02 -15.13 -12.27
N GLN A 155 -29.23 -14.05 -12.30
CA GLN A 155 -29.32 -13.06 -13.37
C GLN A 155 -28.66 -13.57 -14.65
N SER A 156 -29.30 -13.37 -15.80
CA SER A 156 -28.67 -13.66 -17.08
C SER A 156 -27.53 -12.68 -17.37
N LYS A 157 -26.57 -13.10 -18.20
CA LYS A 157 -25.48 -12.24 -18.63
C LYS A 157 -25.99 -10.95 -19.27
N GLN A 158 -27.02 -11.04 -20.10
CA GLN A 158 -27.65 -9.90 -20.76
C GLN A 158 -28.26 -8.92 -19.75
N GLN A 159 -28.94 -9.42 -18.70
CA GLN A 159 -29.51 -8.59 -17.63
C GLN A 159 -28.43 -7.85 -16.83
N VAL A 160 -27.29 -8.49 -16.59
CA VAL A 160 -26.18 -7.85 -15.87
C VAL A 160 -25.53 -6.77 -16.72
N LEU A 161 -25.27 -7.06 -18.00
CA LEU A 161 -24.52 -6.16 -18.89
C LEU A 161 -25.36 -5.00 -19.42
N SER A 162 -26.68 -5.11 -19.43
CA SER A 162 -27.59 -4.03 -19.82
C SER A 162 -27.71 -2.92 -18.75
N LYS A 163 -27.27 -3.18 -17.52
CA LYS A 163 -27.35 -2.24 -16.40
C LYS A 163 -25.98 -1.74 -16.01
N GLN A 164 -25.85 -0.43 -15.78
CA GLN A 164 -24.65 0.12 -15.17
C GLN A 164 -24.53 -0.37 -13.71
N GLN A 165 -23.37 -0.94 -13.38
CA GLN A 165 -23.06 -1.41 -12.03
C GLN A 165 -21.93 -0.56 -11.43
N SER A 166 -22.00 -0.34 -10.13
CA SER A 166 -20.92 0.31 -9.38
C SER A 166 -20.24 -0.70 -8.47
N VAL A 167 -18.91 -0.76 -8.54
CA VAL A 167 -18.07 -1.59 -7.67
C VAL A 167 -16.93 -0.75 -7.10
N LYS A 168 -16.25 -1.29 -6.10
CA LYS A 168 -15.08 -0.67 -5.47
C LYS A 168 -13.82 -1.43 -5.85
N ALA A 169 -12.77 -0.70 -6.18
CA ALA A 169 -11.40 -1.20 -6.31
C ALA A 169 -10.49 -0.44 -5.33
N TYR A 170 -9.34 -1.01 -4.98
CA TYR A 170 -8.44 -0.45 -3.97
C TYR A 170 -7.05 -0.26 -4.56
N ALA A 171 -6.58 0.98 -4.69
CA ALA A 171 -5.21 1.28 -5.04
C ALA A 171 -4.34 1.27 -3.78
N TYR A 172 -3.14 0.72 -3.86
CA TYR A 172 -2.22 0.71 -2.72
C TYR A 172 -1.27 1.90 -2.79
N PHE A 173 -1.07 2.58 -1.66
CA PHE A 173 -0.06 3.62 -1.50
C PHE A 173 0.77 3.35 -0.24
N GLU A 174 2.07 3.62 -0.31
CA GLU A 174 2.96 3.59 0.84
C GLU A 174 3.80 4.85 0.87
N LEU A 175 3.96 5.41 2.06
CA LEU A 175 4.73 6.61 2.33
C LEU A 175 5.90 6.27 3.23
N ASP A 176 7.11 6.51 2.74
CA ASP A 176 8.33 6.45 3.53
C ASP A 176 8.75 7.86 3.95
N ALA A 177 8.93 8.09 5.24
CA ALA A 177 9.41 9.34 5.79
C ALA A 177 10.80 9.15 6.38
N VAL A 178 11.69 10.10 6.12
CA VAL A 178 13.08 10.09 6.57
C VAL A 178 13.30 11.22 7.56
N ALA A 179 13.89 10.90 8.71
CA ALA A 179 14.24 11.85 9.74
C ALA A 179 15.75 11.90 10.00
N ALA A 180 16.25 13.10 10.28
CA ALA A 180 17.62 13.34 10.72
C ALA A 180 17.65 14.14 12.03
N ARG A 181 18.81 14.18 12.70
CA ARG A 181 19.06 15.12 13.80
C ARG A 181 19.04 16.57 13.28
N LYS A 182 18.56 17.52 14.09
CA LYS A 182 18.41 18.95 13.71
C LYS A 182 19.65 19.56 13.04
N ASN A 183 20.84 19.26 13.55
CA ASN A 183 22.12 19.76 13.00
C ASN A 183 22.44 19.14 11.63
N LYS A 184 22.18 17.84 11.43
CA LYS A 184 22.41 17.13 10.16
C LYS A 184 21.36 17.45 9.11
N ALA A 185 20.12 17.69 9.53
CA ALA A 185 19.02 18.06 8.65
C ALA A 185 19.31 19.31 7.79
N LYS A 186 20.08 20.28 8.33
CA LYS A 186 20.50 21.49 7.61
C LYS A 186 21.88 21.39 6.93
N LYS A 187 22.81 20.62 7.50
CA LYS A 187 24.23 20.60 7.10
C LYS A 187 24.59 19.45 6.13
N GLY A 188 23.64 18.60 5.76
CA GLY A 188 23.87 17.43 4.92
C GLY A 188 23.47 16.15 5.65
N TRP A 189 22.32 15.62 5.27
CA TRP A 189 21.79 14.34 5.74
C TRP A 189 22.02 13.27 4.66
N LYS A 190 22.22 12.02 5.10
CA LYS A 190 22.47 10.84 4.25
C LYS A 190 21.98 9.59 4.97
N LEU A 191 21.85 8.48 4.25
CA LEU A 191 21.34 7.20 4.79
C LEU A 191 21.95 6.84 6.17
N SER A 192 23.27 6.95 6.32
CA SER A 192 23.98 6.57 7.55
C SER A 192 23.68 7.45 8.78
N ASN A 193 23.06 8.61 8.60
CA ASN A 193 22.71 9.53 9.70
C ASN A 193 21.22 9.86 9.77
N THR A 194 20.40 8.99 9.17
CA THR A 194 18.93 9.09 9.14
C THR A 194 18.26 7.81 9.61
N THR A 195 17.01 7.92 10.04
CA THR A 195 16.08 6.79 10.18
C THR A 195 14.93 6.98 9.19
N SER A 196 14.35 5.89 8.70
CA SER A 196 13.10 5.92 7.97
C SER A 196 11.99 5.15 8.68
N GLN A 197 10.75 5.55 8.42
CA GLN A 197 9.54 4.85 8.88
C GLN A 197 8.46 4.97 7.81
N ARG A 198 7.61 3.96 7.74
CA ARG A 198 6.62 3.81 6.68
C ARG A 198 5.22 3.64 7.23
N ASP A 199 4.28 4.13 6.45
CA ASP A 199 2.86 3.82 6.61
C ASP A 199 2.24 3.52 5.24
N SER A 200 1.17 2.74 5.22
CA SER A 200 0.49 2.35 3.99
C SER A 200 -1.00 2.56 4.06
N TYR A 201 -1.58 2.86 2.91
CA TYR A 201 -2.99 3.18 2.77
C TYR A 201 -3.61 2.49 1.56
N LYS A 202 -4.80 1.93 1.77
CA LYS A 202 -5.63 1.34 0.72
C LYS A 202 -6.65 2.39 0.29
N TYR A 203 -6.38 3.02 -0.85
CA TYR A 203 -7.23 4.05 -1.41
C TYR A 203 -8.41 3.42 -2.16
N GLU A 204 -9.62 3.60 -1.65
CA GLU A 204 -10.83 3.12 -2.33
C GLU A 204 -11.17 3.99 -3.55
N VAL A 205 -11.41 3.35 -4.68
CA VAL A 205 -11.80 3.96 -5.94
C VAL A 205 -13.14 3.40 -6.40
N SER A 206 -14.06 4.30 -6.76
CA SER A 206 -15.31 3.92 -7.39
C SER A 206 -15.07 3.50 -8.82
N VAL A 207 -15.63 2.36 -9.20
CA VAL A 207 -15.54 1.79 -10.54
C VAL A 207 -16.94 1.62 -11.09
N THR A 208 -17.17 2.16 -12.28
CA THR A 208 -18.40 2.03 -13.03
C THR A 208 -18.21 0.99 -14.13
N CYS A 209 -19.04 -0.04 -14.10
CA CYS A 209 -19.03 -1.16 -15.02
C CYS A 209 -20.28 -1.08 -15.91
N GLY A 210 -20.14 -1.03 -17.23
CA GLY A 210 -21.31 -1.10 -18.12
C GLY A 210 -20.96 -1.02 -19.60
N ALA A 211 -21.94 -1.25 -20.47
CA ALA A 211 -21.83 -0.86 -21.87
C ALA A 211 -21.72 0.67 -21.96
N SER A 212 -20.87 1.20 -22.83
CA SER A 212 -20.68 2.66 -22.97
C SER A 212 -21.92 3.32 -23.56
N ILE A 213 -22.89 3.59 -22.71
CA ILE A 213 -23.99 4.49 -23.01
C ILE A 213 -23.55 5.85 -22.45
N GLY A 214 -22.98 6.67 -23.33
CA GLY A 214 -22.72 8.09 -23.08
C GLY A 214 -21.67 8.39 -22.00
N LEU A 215 -20.39 8.45 -22.39
CA LEU A 215 -19.59 9.57 -21.91
C LEU A 215 -20.28 10.83 -22.46
N ASN A 216 -21.26 11.36 -21.73
CA ASN A 216 -21.82 12.67 -22.01
C ASN A 216 -20.63 13.64 -21.98
N LYS A 217 -20.18 14.03 -23.18
CA LYS A 217 -19.43 15.24 -23.39
C LYS A 217 -20.36 16.37 -22.93
N LYS A 218 -20.18 16.81 -21.69
CA LYS A 218 -20.48 18.18 -21.30
C LYS A 218 -19.16 18.92 -21.29
#